data_AF-A0A2D6J2W4-F1
#
_entry.id   AF-A0A2D6J2W4-F1
#
_cell.length_a   1.000
_cell.length_b   1.000
_cell.length_c   1.000
_cell.angle_alpha   90.00
_cell.angle_beta   90.00
_cell.angle_gamma   90.00
#
_symmetry.space_group_name_H-M   'P 1'
#
loop_
_entity.id
_entity.type
_entity.pdbx_description
1 polymer ?
#
loop_
_entity_poly.entity_id
_entity_poly.type
_entity_poly.pdbx_seq_one_letter_code
_entity_poly.pdbx_strand_id
1 'polypeptide(L)' 'MHNPPPRDKKVLTHPAKFPETMAQEFIEFFTKKGMNVLDPMVGTGSTLIACIRYRRNGYGIEVNT' A
#
# COMPACT_ATOMS: atom_id res chain seq x y z
N MET A 1 19.63 -15.95 -0.01
CA MET A 1 18.31 -16.46 -0.44
C MET A 1 17.38 -16.45 0.78
N HIS A 2 16.71 -15.33 1.05
CA HIS A 2 15.72 -15.24 2.13
C HIS A 2 14.38 -15.67 1.55
N ASN A 3 13.84 -16.82 1.97
CA ASN A 3 12.56 -17.31 1.49
C ASN A 3 11.46 -16.78 2.42
N PRO A 4 10.56 -15.91 1.96
CA PRO A 4 9.50 -15.38 2.82
C PRO A 4 8.53 -16.50 3.23
N PRO A 5 7.95 -16.43 4.44
CA PRO A 5 7.07 -17.45 4.95
C PRO A 5 5.78 -17.59 4.10
N PRO A 6 5.16 -18.78 4.07
CA PRO A 6 3.97 -19.03 3.27
C PRO A 6 2.80 -18.15 3.72
N ARG A 7 2.10 -17.53 2.76
CA ARG A 7 0.95 -16.65 3.03
C ARG A 7 -0.25 -17.43 3.57
N ASP A 8 -0.94 -16.80 4.51
CA ASP A 8 -2.14 -17.32 5.18
C ASP A 8 -3.35 -17.39 4.22
N LYS A 9 -4.10 -18.51 4.23
CA LYS A 9 -5.13 -18.82 3.22
C LYS A 9 -6.38 -17.94 3.28
N LYS A 10 -6.54 -17.10 4.31
CA LYS A 10 -7.67 -16.17 4.46
C LYS A 10 -7.56 -14.91 3.61
N VAL A 11 -6.42 -14.65 2.95
CA VAL A 11 -6.20 -13.47 2.09
C VAL A 11 -6.67 -13.70 0.64
N LEU A 12 -7.08 -14.93 0.30
CA LEU A 12 -7.49 -15.34 -1.06
C LEU A 12 -8.86 -14.84 -1.51
N THR A 13 -9.66 -14.19 -0.66
CA THR A 13 -11.00 -13.72 -1.04
C THR A 13 -11.00 -12.45 -1.92
N HIS A 14 -9.85 -11.81 -2.14
CA HIS A 14 -9.72 -10.73 -3.14
C HIS A 14 -8.40 -10.85 -3.92
N PRO A 15 -8.38 -11.49 -5.10
CA PRO A 15 -7.18 -11.72 -5.90
C PRO A 15 -6.44 -10.45 -6.38
N ALA A 16 -6.99 -9.25 -6.13
CA ALA A 16 -6.44 -7.98 -6.57
C ALA A 16 -6.00 -7.04 -5.42
N LYS A 17 -5.97 -7.50 -4.16
CA LYS A 17 -5.38 -6.68 -3.08
C LYS A 17 -3.86 -6.84 -3.12
N PHE A 18 -3.16 -5.77 -3.51
CA PHE A 18 -1.73 -5.65 -3.25
C PHE A 18 -1.49 -5.92 -1.75
N PRO A 19 -0.49 -6.74 -1.38
CA PRO A 19 -0.18 -6.99 0.02
C PRO A 19 0.10 -5.66 0.71
N GLU A 20 -0.57 -5.38 1.84
CA GLU A 20 -0.40 -4.11 2.54
C GLU A 20 1.06 -3.82 2.89
N THR A 21 1.82 -4.87 3.23
CA THR A 21 3.26 -4.78 3.51
C THR A 21 4.07 -4.31 2.31
N MET A 22 3.64 -4.61 1.09
CA MET A 22 4.32 -4.19 -0.13
C MET A 22 4.13 -2.71 -0.43
N ALA A 23 2.92 -2.17 -0.21
CA ALA A 23 2.67 -0.73 -0.33
C ALA A 23 3.50 0.06 0.70
N GLN A 24 3.66 -0.51 1.90
CA GLN A 24 4.52 0.07 2.94
C GLN A 24 6.00 0.09 2.52
N GLU A 25 6.53 -1.05 2.06
CA GLU A 25 7.91 -1.15 1.57
C GLU A 25 8.20 -0.14 0.46
N PHE A 26 7.29 0.02 -0.50
CA PHE A 26 7.45 1.00 -1.59
C PHE A 26 7.43 2.44 -1.09
N ILE A 27 6.51 2.80 -0.19
CA ILE A 27 6.48 4.16 0.37
C ILE A 27 7.75 4.44 1.16
N GLU A 28 8.24 3.50 1.95
CA GLU A 28 9.47 3.69 2.70
C GLU A 28 10.71 3.79 1.81
N PHE A 29 10.79 2.98 0.77
CA PHE A 29 11.93 2.93 -0.15
C PHE A 29 12.00 4.16 -1.06
N PHE A 30 10.87 4.57 -1.65
CA PHE A 30 10.86 5.63 -2.67
C PHE A 30 10.63 7.03 -2.12
N THR A 31 10.24 7.18 -0.86
CA THR A 31 9.92 8.49 -0.28
C THR A 31 10.57 8.71 1.07
N LYS A 32 10.66 9.96 1.51
CA LYS A 32 11.08 10.36 2.86
C LYS A 32 9.88 10.87 3.65
N LYS A 33 10.04 10.95 4.97
CA LYS A 33 9.03 11.58 5.85
C LYS A 33 8.70 12.99 5.34
N GLY A 34 7.41 13.33 5.32
CA GLY A 34 6.88 14.60 4.83
C GLY A 34 6.71 14.70 3.31
N MET A 35 7.15 13.72 2.53
CA MET A 35 6.95 13.72 1.07
C MET A 35 5.50 13.39 0.69
N ASN A 36 5.12 13.84 -0.49
CA ASN A 36 3.81 13.61 -1.08
C ASN A 36 3.80 12.30 -1.88
N VAL A 37 2.73 11.52 -1.73
CA VAL A 37 2.47 10.26 -2.45
C VAL A 37 1.11 10.38 -3.11
N LEU A 38 1.05 10.18 -4.43
CA LEU A 38 -0.19 10.14 -5.20
C LEU A 38 -0.50 8.69 -5.59
N ASP A 39 -1.69 8.24 -5.24
CA ASP A 39 -2.27 6.97 -5.70
C ASP A 39 -3.51 7.26 -6.57
N PRO A 40 -3.40 7.18 -7.90
CA PRO A 40 -4.50 7.52 -8.80
C PRO A 40 -5.59 6.45 -8.88
N MET A 41 -5.40 5.27 -8.27
CA MET A 41 -6.34 4.15 -8.26
C MET A 41 -6.37 3.52 -6.85
N VAL A 42 -6.81 4.32 -5.88
CA VAL A 42 -6.58 4.04 -4.46
C VAL A 42 -7.34 2.81 -3.95
N GLY A 43 -8.39 2.36 -4.64
CA GLY A 43 -9.17 1.17 -4.29
C GLY A 43 -9.57 1.15 -2.82
N THR A 44 -9.06 0.18 -2.05
CA THR A 44 -9.38 0.02 -0.62
C THR A 44 -8.57 0.92 0.33
N GLY A 45 -7.72 1.82 -0.17
CA GLY A 45 -7.04 2.81 0.67
C GLY A 45 -5.69 2.39 1.28
N SER A 46 -5.16 1.21 0.92
CA SER A 46 -3.94 0.66 1.54
C SER A 46 -2.72 1.60 1.44
N THR A 47 -2.58 2.32 0.32
CA THR A 47 -1.51 3.30 0.11
C THR A 47 -1.62 4.49 1.06
N LEU A 48 -2.83 5.00 1.31
CA LEU A 48 -3.05 6.13 2.23
C LEU A 48 -2.79 5.72 3.68
N ILE A 49 -3.23 4.53 4.06
CA ILE A 49 -2.94 3.95 5.38
C ILE A 49 -1.43 3.85 5.60
N ALA A 50 -0.70 3.38 4.59
CA ALA A 50 0.76 3.32 4.66
C ALA A 50 1.40 4.72 4.72
N CYS A 51 0.89 5.71 3.96
CA CYS A 51 1.36 7.11 4.08
C CYS A 51 1.22 7.63 5.52
N ILE A 52 0.08 7.42 6.17
CA ILE A 52 -0.16 7.86 7.55
C ILE A 52 0.82 7.19 8.52
N ARG A 53 0.97 5.86 8.46
CA ARG A 53 1.88 5.10 9.35
C ARG A 53 3.32 5.59 9.23
N TYR A 54 3.74 5.92 8.01
CA TYR A 54 5.11 6.31 7.71
C TYR A 54 5.32 7.83 7.60
N ARG A 55 4.33 8.65 8.00
CA ARG A 55 4.43 10.12 8.01
C ARG A 55 4.74 10.71 6.63
N ARG A 56 3.99 10.29 5.61
CA ARG A 56 3.93 10.91 4.28
C ARG A 56 2.55 11.54 4.08
N ASN A 57 2.44 12.52 3.19
CA ASN A 57 1.16 13.08 2.79
C ASN A 57 0.63 12.22 1.62
N GLY A 58 -0.46 11.48 1.83
CA GLY A 58 -1.08 10.64 0.81
C GLY A 58 -2.26 11.33 0.14
N TYR A 59 -2.35 11.23 -1.18
CA TYR A 59 -3.47 11.69 -2.00
C TYR A 59 -3.98 10.52 -2.83
N GLY A 60 -5.27 10.18 -2.72
CA GLY A 60 -5.87 9.03 -3.39
C GLY A 60 -7.01 9.47 -4.29
N ILE A 61 -7.08 8.94 -5.50
CA ILE A 61 -8.20 9.10 -6.43
C ILE A 61 -8.76 7.71 -6.74
N GLU A 62 -10.08 7.59 -6.77
CA GLU A 62 -10.77 6.39 -7.26
C GLU A 62 -12.01 6.85 -8.02
N VAL A 63 -12.25 6.26 -9.19
CA VAL A 63 -13.43 6.57 -9.99
C VAL A 63 -14.43 5.45 -9.76
N ASN A 64 -15.36 5.66 -8.83
CA ASN A 64 -16.53 4.80 -8.72
C ASN A 64 -17.47 5.09 -9.89
N THR A 65 -17.69 4.08 -10.73
CA THR A 65 -18.70 4.09 -11.81
C THR A 65 -19.94 3.34 -11.36
#